data_AF-A0A7C3D0Y5-F1
#
_entry.id   AF-A0A7C3D0Y5-F1
#
_cell.length_a   1.000
_cell.length_b   1.000
_cell.length_c   1.000
_cell.angle_alpha   90.00
_cell.angle_beta   90.00
_cell.angle_gamma   90.00
#
_symmetry.space_group_name_H-M   'P 1'
#
loop_
_entity.id
_entity.type
_entity.pdbx_description
1 polymer ?
#
loop_
_entity_poly.entity_id
_entity_poly.type
_entity_poly.pdbx_seq_one_letter_code
_entity_poly.pdbx_strand_id
1 'polypeptide(L)'
;AVKFTSYGGEINLEITKIVGENGTSRVKFVVQDNGIGMTKDQQARIFDAFSQADVSVTRKYGGTGLGLTISSQFVELMGGLLELESAKDHGTSFFFSLPLEEVTSTEVNYAQAFTELSIGKYEQDIQTKLDNYLEEYFKYFGPSVKHFESIGDLKDLDNNNVCENFWIDIDKAKQNILDAVHHMDKSKLIVIANVTSRGKVEELGVEQRNVIFKPVTLSKLKAVLTATTDVTPQLVEEAAIIQQTKFDANVLVTEDNIINQKLIKRILEEHGITVDIANNGLESFEKRRSGTYDLLFMDIQMPVMDGIEATHEILDYEEDEEVPHIPIVALTANALKGDRERFLGEGMDEYITKPIETSELLYILNKFLSHKAAVVAGEPEKKEATVASTPAVDDLDIVAPIEDVNTIDMPVEAEKKVLIAKKFVLAQRVLSKVLDNMGVNYDVMDESQTLESTLASDAYDIVFTDAEMLTADISNTNENVAIISSNDSNDVQDTTVQKGENIPATASREEIEHIITKYRG
;
A
#
# COMPACT_ATOMS: atom_id res chain seq x y z
N ALA A 1 -3.93 3.94 21.11
CA ALA A 1 -4.76 2.73 21.28
C ALA A 1 -4.12 1.68 22.21
N VAL A 2 -3.52 0.58 21.70
CA VAL A 2 -3.18 -0.64 22.51
C VAL A 2 -2.53 -0.38 23.87
N LYS A 3 -1.55 0.52 23.92
CA LYS A 3 -0.83 0.85 25.15
C LYS A 3 -1.70 1.53 26.22
N PHE A 4 -2.70 2.30 25.80
CA PHE A 4 -3.48 3.21 26.65
C PHE A 4 -4.88 2.66 26.98
N THR A 5 -5.25 1.55 26.37
CA THR A 5 -6.48 0.80 26.64
C THR A 5 -6.21 -0.26 27.70
N SER A 6 -7.06 -0.33 28.72
CA SER A 6 -6.94 -1.35 29.77
C SER A 6 -7.30 -2.75 29.25
N TYR A 7 -6.89 -3.79 29.99
CA TYR A 7 -7.29 -5.17 29.67
C TYR A 7 -8.82 -5.30 29.59
N GLY A 8 -9.33 -5.89 28.50
CA GLY A 8 -10.76 -5.98 28.23
C GLY A 8 -11.38 -4.72 27.61
N GLY A 9 -10.59 -3.68 27.35
CA GLY A 9 -11.03 -2.53 26.56
C GLY A 9 -11.06 -2.81 25.06
N GLU A 10 -11.58 -1.85 24.31
CA GLU A 10 -11.90 -1.97 22.90
C GLU A 10 -11.09 -0.97 22.08
N ILE A 11 -10.64 -1.44 20.92
CA ILE A 11 -9.91 -0.65 19.94
C ILE A 11 -10.58 -0.91 18.59
N ASN A 12 -10.81 0.18 17.87
CA ASN A 12 -11.48 0.17 16.60
C ASN A 12 -10.60 0.82 15.54
N LEU A 13 -10.51 0.19 14.37
CA LEU A 13 -9.89 0.74 13.18
C LEU A 13 -10.97 0.82 12.10
N GLU A 14 -11.18 2.01 11.57
CA GLU A 14 -12.16 2.27 10.52
C GLU A 14 -11.48 2.98 9.36
N ILE A 15 -11.76 2.51 8.14
CA ILE A 15 -11.23 3.06 6.90
C ILE A 15 -12.42 3.25 5.96
N THR A 16 -12.73 4.49 5.62
CA THR A 16 -13.92 4.85 4.83
C THR A 16 -13.55 5.75 3.65
N LYS A 17 -14.11 5.45 2.48
CA LYS A 17 -14.05 6.35 1.32
C LYS A 17 -14.99 7.53 1.59
N ILE A 18 -14.48 8.74 1.45
CA ILE A 18 -15.26 9.98 1.50
C ILE A 18 -15.14 10.70 0.16
N VAL A 19 -16.24 11.25 -0.33
CA VAL A 19 -16.28 11.98 -1.60
C VAL A 19 -16.09 13.47 -1.29
N GLY A 20 -15.04 14.09 -1.80
CA GLY A 20 -14.81 15.52 -1.69
C GLY A 20 -15.79 16.32 -2.56
N GLU A 21 -16.02 17.60 -2.21
CA GLU A 21 -16.95 18.49 -2.92
C GLU A 21 -16.62 18.68 -4.41
N ASN A 22 -15.36 18.45 -4.81
CA ASN A 22 -14.87 18.58 -6.19
C ASN A 22 -14.77 17.24 -6.94
N GLY A 23 -15.34 16.16 -6.42
CA GLY A 23 -15.25 14.82 -7.03
C GLY A 23 -13.92 14.10 -6.78
N THR A 24 -13.04 14.66 -5.95
CA THR A 24 -11.82 13.99 -5.51
C THR A 24 -12.14 12.99 -4.39
N SER A 25 -11.87 11.71 -4.64
CA SER A 25 -11.97 10.65 -3.63
C SER A 25 -10.90 10.86 -2.56
N ARG A 26 -11.30 10.89 -1.29
CA ARG A 26 -10.36 10.80 -0.16
C ARG A 26 -10.68 9.54 0.65
N VAL A 27 -9.70 9.07 1.39
CA VAL A 27 -9.87 7.96 2.33
C VAL A 27 -9.64 8.47 3.73
N LYS A 28 -10.63 8.30 4.61
CA LYS A 28 -10.57 8.63 6.02
C LYS A 28 -10.15 7.41 6.81
N PHE A 29 -9.16 7.59 7.68
CA PHE A 29 -8.66 6.59 8.61
C PHE A 29 -9.00 7.04 10.02
N VAL A 30 -9.54 6.15 10.84
CA VAL A 30 -9.90 6.42 12.24
C VAL A 30 -9.38 5.28 13.12
N VAL A 31 -8.59 5.63 14.13
CA VAL A 31 -8.15 4.73 15.20
C VAL A 31 -8.78 5.22 16.50
N GLN A 32 -9.74 4.45 17.01
CA GLN A 32 -10.45 4.78 18.24
C GLN A 32 -10.16 3.76 19.33
N ASP A 33 -10.02 4.22 20.56
CA ASP A 33 -9.98 3.37 21.75
C ASP A 33 -10.88 3.91 22.86
N ASN A 34 -11.29 3.04 23.79
CA ASN A 34 -12.02 3.40 25.02
C ASN A 34 -11.11 3.46 26.25
N GLY A 35 -9.83 3.79 26.05
CA GLY A 35 -8.82 3.84 27.11
C GLY A 35 -8.93 5.07 28.01
N ILE A 36 -7.80 5.48 28.58
CA ILE A 36 -7.73 6.55 29.58
C ILE A 36 -8.18 7.93 29.09
N GLY A 37 -8.22 8.15 27.76
CA GLY A 37 -8.51 9.46 27.19
C GLY A 37 -7.54 10.56 27.62
N MET A 38 -7.85 11.81 27.24
CA MET A 38 -6.97 12.96 27.45
C MET A 38 -7.75 14.23 27.82
N THR A 39 -7.15 15.08 28.65
CA THR A 39 -7.65 16.44 28.96
C THR A 39 -7.41 17.40 27.79
N LYS A 40 -8.10 18.55 27.77
CA LYS A 40 -7.90 19.57 26.72
C LYS A 40 -6.46 20.09 26.65
N ASP A 41 -5.80 20.25 27.79
CA ASP A 41 -4.39 20.67 27.83
C ASP A 41 -3.45 19.60 27.25
N GLN A 42 -3.75 18.31 27.48
CA GLN A 42 -2.98 17.20 26.90
C GLN A 42 -3.21 17.12 25.38
N GLN A 43 -4.45 17.29 24.92
CA GLN A 43 -4.79 17.28 23.49
C GLN A 43 -4.04 18.36 22.72
N ALA A 44 -3.88 19.55 23.30
CA ALA A 44 -3.18 20.66 22.63
C ALA A 44 -1.68 20.44 22.42
N ARG A 45 -1.04 19.56 23.21
CA ARG A 45 0.42 19.38 23.20
C ARG A 45 0.87 18.06 22.62
N ILE A 46 -0.05 17.12 22.36
CA ILE A 46 0.31 15.72 22.07
C ILE A 46 0.99 15.50 20.72
N PHE A 47 0.89 16.48 19.81
CA PHE A 47 1.60 16.48 18.54
C PHE A 47 2.99 17.11 18.64
N ASP A 48 3.28 17.85 19.72
CA ASP A 48 4.59 18.45 19.95
C ASP A 48 5.63 17.37 20.20
N ALA A 49 6.83 17.54 19.64
CA ALA A 49 7.95 16.63 19.84
C ALA A 49 8.28 16.50 21.33
N PHE A 50 8.54 15.26 21.78
CA PHE A 50 8.86 14.92 23.17
C PHE A 50 7.75 15.22 24.20
N SER A 51 6.55 15.58 23.75
CA SER A 51 5.40 15.71 24.63
C SER A 51 4.95 14.34 25.16
N GLN A 52 4.63 14.30 26.44
CA GLN A 52 4.00 13.15 27.07
C GLN A 52 2.74 13.63 27.78
N ALA A 53 1.63 12.93 27.56
CA ALA A 53 0.38 13.23 28.26
C ALA A 53 0.52 13.04 29.78
N ASP A 54 1.39 12.14 30.22
CA ASP A 54 1.62 11.86 31.64
C ASP A 54 3.07 12.16 32.01
N VAL A 55 3.30 13.14 32.89
CA VAL A 55 4.62 13.47 33.45
C VAL A 55 5.01 12.44 34.53
N SER A 56 4.09 11.54 34.90
CA SER A 56 4.39 10.48 35.86
C SER A 56 5.32 9.44 35.25
N VAL A 57 6.49 9.27 35.88
CA VAL A 57 7.52 8.25 35.58
C VAL A 57 7.02 6.83 35.94
N THR A 58 5.73 6.54 35.72
CA THR A 58 5.23 5.18 35.86
C THR A 58 5.57 4.43 34.57
N ARG A 59 6.34 3.33 34.71
CA ARG A 59 6.78 2.45 33.60
C ARG A 59 5.63 1.85 32.77
N LYS A 60 4.38 2.17 33.08
CA LYS A 60 3.20 1.61 32.43
C LYS A 60 2.89 2.27 31.08
N TYR A 61 3.22 3.56 30.90
CA TYR A 61 2.87 4.31 29.66
C TYR A 61 4.03 5.09 29.01
N GLY A 62 5.27 4.98 29.52
CA GLY A 62 6.43 5.77 29.04
C GLY A 62 6.90 5.45 27.61
N GLY A 63 7.27 6.47 26.84
CA GLY A 63 7.81 6.39 25.46
C GLY A 63 8.50 7.71 25.08
N THR A 64 9.14 7.80 23.91
CA THR A 64 9.90 9.00 23.50
C THR A 64 9.05 10.24 23.22
N GLY A 65 7.73 10.09 23.07
CA GLY A 65 6.82 11.17 22.67
C GLY A 65 6.90 11.52 21.18
N LEU A 66 7.70 10.80 20.38
CA LEU A 66 7.94 11.14 18.97
C LEU A 66 6.92 10.51 18.00
N GLY A 67 6.24 9.44 18.41
CA GLY A 67 5.41 8.65 17.48
C GLY A 67 4.29 9.46 16.81
N LEU A 68 3.58 10.29 17.58
CA LEU A 68 2.48 11.10 17.05
C LEU A 68 2.99 12.27 16.22
N THR A 69 4.12 12.88 16.59
CA THR A 69 4.79 13.91 15.78
C THR A 69 5.19 13.35 14.42
N ILE A 70 5.83 12.18 14.40
CA ILE A 70 6.20 11.48 13.16
C ILE A 70 4.95 11.16 12.33
N SER A 71 3.89 10.63 12.95
CA SER A 71 2.64 10.34 12.24
C SER A 71 1.96 11.61 11.68
N SER A 72 1.96 12.73 12.41
CA SER A 72 1.41 14.00 11.91
C SER A 72 2.17 14.48 10.68
N GLN A 73 3.51 14.47 10.76
CA GLN A 73 4.36 14.84 9.63
C GLN A 73 4.08 13.96 8.42
N PHE A 74 4.04 12.63 8.57
CA PHE A 74 3.69 11.73 7.45
C PHE A 74 2.34 12.05 6.81
N VAL A 75 1.33 12.31 7.63
CA VAL A 75 -0.01 12.63 7.15
C VAL A 75 -0.01 13.97 6.40
N GLU A 76 0.68 14.99 6.92
CA GLU A 76 0.84 16.30 6.27
C GLU A 76 1.53 16.19 4.91
N LEU A 77 2.59 15.39 4.82
CA LEU A 77 3.32 15.13 3.57
C LEU A 77 2.46 14.46 2.51
N MET A 78 1.53 13.61 2.94
CA MET A 78 0.56 12.96 2.08
C MET A 78 -0.66 13.85 1.77
N GLY A 79 -0.64 15.14 2.15
CA GLY A 79 -1.74 16.08 1.90
C GLY A 79 -2.98 15.86 2.77
N GLY A 80 -2.78 15.27 3.95
CA GLY A 80 -3.79 15.13 5.00
C GLY A 80 -3.51 15.99 6.21
N LEU A 81 -4.38 15.88 7.22
CA LEU A 81 -4.19 16.45 8.55
C LEU A 81 -4.53 15.38 9.59
N LEU A 82 -3.65 15.19 10.57
CA LEU A 82 -3.89 14.29 11.69
C LEU A 82 -4.60 15.03 12.82
N GLU A 83 -5.80 14.58 13.13
CA GLU A 83 -6.69 15.18 14.11
C GLU A 83 -7.01 14.17 15.22
N LEU A 84 -7.56 14.68 16.32
CA LEU A 84 -8.02 13.85 17.42
C LEU A 84 -9.27 14.39 18.09
N GLU A 85 -10.06 13.47 18.62
CA GLU A 85 -11.12 13.73 19.58
C GLU A 85 -10.88 12.86 20.81
N SER A 86 -10.85 13.46 21.99
CA SER A 86 -10.63 12.72 23.23
C SER A 86 -11.39 13.33 24.40
N ALA A 87 -11.78 12.46 25.32
CA ALA A 87 -12.32 12.85 26.62
C ALA A 87 -11.72 11.94 27.70
N LYS A 88 -11.25 12.54 28.78
CA LYS A 88 -10.65 11.80 29.90
C LYS A 88 -11.61 10.71 30.40
N ASP A 89 -11.07 9.51 30.60
CA ASP A 89 -11.75 8.27 31.01
C ASP A 89 -12.84 7.77 30.03
N HIS A 90 -12.93 8.34 28.83
CA HIS A 90 -13.88 7.94 27.78
C HIS A 90 -13.18 7.49 26.48
N GLY A 91 -11.84 7.54 26.45
CA GLY A 91 -11.03 7.13 25.30
C GLY A 91 -10.64 8.25 24.35
N THR A 92 -10.07 7.85 23.22
CA THR A 92 -9.50 8.74 22.21
C THR A 92 -9.74 8.20 20.81
N SER A 93 -10.11 9.08 19.88
CA SER A 93 -10.18 8.84 18.45
C SER A 93 -9.11 9.70 17.76
N PHE A 94 -8.14 9.09 17.10
CA PHE A 94 -7.26 9.76 16.15
C PHE A 94 -7.77 9.52 14.74
N PHE A 95 -7.77 10.54 13.89
CA PHE A 95 -8.24 10.38 12.52
C PHE A 95 -7.52 11.32 11.56
N PHE A 96 -7.44 10.91 10.31
CA PHE A 96 -6.92 11.73 9.22
C PHE A 96 -7.58 11.32 7.92
N SER A 97 -7.50 12.18 6.90
CA SER A 97 -8.00 11.87 5.56
C SER A 97 -6.95 12.16 4.52
N LEU A 98 -6.72 11.22 3.60
CA LEU A 98 -5.73 11.35 2.53
C LEU A 98 -6.40 11.42 1.16
N PRO A 99 -5.93 12.28 0.23
CA PRO A 99 -6.24 12.16 -1.18
C PRO A 99 -5.48 10.95 -1.75
N LEU A 100 -6.21 9.97 -2.28
CA LEU A 100 -5.62 8.78 -2.88
C LEU A 100 -6.19 8.60 -4.28
N GLU A 101 -5.34 8.18 -5.22
CA GLU A 101 -5.76 7.84 -6.57
C GLU A 101 -6.56 6.52 -6.56
N GLU A 102 -7.65 6.52 -7.31
CA GLU A 102 -8.49 5.33 -7.46
C GLU A 102 -7.97 4.50 -8.62
N VAL A 103 -7.62 3.25 -8.33
CA VAL A 103 -7.12 2.29 -9.31
C VAL A 103 -8.11 1.13 -9.39
N THR A 104 -8.36 0.61 -10.58
CA THR A 104 -9.26 -0.52 -10.78
C THR A 104 -8.70 -1.75 -10.05
N SER A 105 -9.51 -2.38 -9.21
CA SER A 105 -9.10 -3.60 -8.50
C SER A 105 -9.13 -4.80 -9.44
N THR A 106 -8.06 -5.60 -9.42
CA THR A 106 -7.97 -6.89 -10.14
C THR A 106 -8.45 -8.07 -9.29
N GLU A 107 -8.87 -7.83 -8.03
CA GLU A 107 -9.36 -8.87 -7.15
C GLU A 107 -10.77 -9.33 -7.55
N VAL A 108 -11.06 -10.60 -7.28
CA VAL A 108 -12.41 -11.15 -7.42
C VAL A 108 -13.35 -10.40 -6.49
N ASN A 109 -14.34 -9.73 -7.05
CA ASN A 109 -15.38 -9.07 -6.27
C ASN A 109 -16.36 -10.11 -5.71
N TYR A 110 -16.55 -10.06 -4.40
CA TYR A 110 -17.52 -10.92 -3.69
C TYR A 110 -18.80 -10.16 -3.33
N ALA A 111 -18.98 -8.94 -3.84
CA ALA A 111 -20.19 -8.16 -3.63
C ALA A 111 -21.41 -8.95 -4.13
N GLN A 112 -22.40 -9.12 -3.25
CA GLN A 112 -23.62 -9.89 -3.52
C GLN A 112 -23.40 -11.36 -3.92
N ALA A 113 -22.21 -11.92 -3.69
CA ALA A 113 -21.90 -13.29 -4.07
C ALA A 113 -22.75 -14.35 -3.32
N PHE A 114 -23.31 -14.01 -2.15
CA PHE A 114 -24.01 -14.96 -1.28
C PHE A 114 -25.51 -14.61 -1.12
N THR A 115 -26.15 -14.05 -2.14
CA THR A 115 -27.56 -13.61 -2.09
C THR A 115 -28.58 -14.72 -1.82
N GLU A 116 -28.29 -15.95 -2.23
CA GLU A 116 -29.14 -17.11 -1.97
C GLU A 116 -29.03 -17.63 -0.53
N LEU A 117 -27.97 -17.24 0.20
CA LEU A 117 -27.71 -17.71 1.55
C LEU A 117 -28.59 -16.95 2.56
N SER A 118 -29.28 -17.69 3.42
CA SER A 118 -29.99 -17.13 4.57
C SER A 118 -29.27 -17.48 5.86
N ILE A 119 -28.90 -16.46 6.66
CA ILE A 119 -28.17 -16.64 7.92
C ILE A 119 -29.00 -16.18 9.12
N GLY A 120 -28.92 -16.91 10.22
CA GLY A 120 -29.49 -16.52 11.50
C GLY A 120 -28.46 -15.81 12.35
N LYS A 121 -28.64 -14.55 12.73
CA LYS A 121 -27.73 -13.81 13.60
C LYS A 121 -28.34 -13.64 14.99
N TYR A 122 -27.59 -14.01 16.03
CA TYR A 122 -28.01 -13.74 17.40
C TYR A 122 -27.94 -12.24 17.70
N GLU A 123 -29.04 -11.66 18.16
CA GLU A 123 -29.12 -10.27 18.59
C GLU A 123 -29.08 -10.20 20.13
N GLN A 124 -28.16 -9.38 20.63
CA GLN A 124 -27.94 -9.16 22.05
C GLN A 124 -28.66 -7.90 22.53
N ASP A 125 -28.90 -7.78 23.84
CA ASP A 125 -29.68 -6.65 24.41
C ASP A 125 -29.04 -5.28 24.15
N ILE A 126 -27.71 -5.23 24.06
CA ILE A 126 -26.94 -4.01 23.82
C ILE A 126 -26.11 -4.22 22.56
N GLN A 127 -26.51 -3.55 21.49
CA GLN A 127 -25.81 -3.60 20.22
C GLN A 127 -24.36 -3.10 20.39
N THR A 128 -23.42 -3.86 19.85
CA THR A 128 -22.00 -3.54 19.85
C THR A 128 -21.56 -2.97 18.50
N LYS A 129 -20.38 -2.33 18.45
CA LYS A 129 -19.79 -1.88 17.18
C LYS A 129 -19.57 -3.04 16.20
N LEU A 130 -19.20 -4.21 16.73
CA LEU A 130 -19.01 -5.41 15.91
C LEU A 130 -20.31 -5.82 15.20
N ASP A 131 -21.47 -5.65 15.83
CA ASP A 131 -22.75 -5.97 15.19
C ASP A 131 -22.97 -5.10 13.95
N ASN A 132 -22.66 -3.80 14.04
CA ASN A 132 -22.76 -2.88 12.92
C ASN A 132 -21.82 -3.26 11.78
N TYR A 133 -20.56 -3.60 12.09
CA TYR A 133 -19.60 -4.03 11.06
C TYR A 133 -19.98 -5.36 10.41
N LEU A 134 -20.54 -6.30 11.18
CA LEU A 134 -21.08 -7.52 10.62
C LEU A 134 -22.23 -7.24 9.66
N GLU A 135 -23.15 -6.32 10.00
CA GLU A 135 -24.22 -5.92 9.07
C GLU A 135 -23.67 -5.28 7.79
N GLU A 136 -22.65 -4.43 7.89
CA GLU A 136 -22.00 -3.85 6.70
C GLU A 136 -21.33 -4.91 5.83
N TYR A 137 -20.66 -5.88 6.43
CA TYR A 137 -20.06 -6.99 5.70
C TYR A 137 -21.12 -7.90 5.08
N PHE A 138 -22.20 -8.25 5.79
CA PHE A 138 -23.30 -9.02 5.22
C PHE A 138 -23.98 -8.25 4.10
N LYS A 139 -24.17 -6.94 4.23
CA LYS A 139 -24.67 -6.10 3.14
C LYS A 139 -23.74 -6.14 1.92
N TYR A 140 -22.42 -6.15 2.11
CA TYR A 140 -21.46 -6.29 1.02
C TYR A 140 -21.58 -7.66 0.35
N PHE A 141 -21.52 -8.76 1.11
CA PHE A 141 -21.55 -10.12 0.59
C PHE A 141 -22.91 -10.58 0.07
N GLY A 142 -24.01 -9.95 0.51
CA GLY A 142 -25.37 -10.19 0.05
C GLY A 142 -26.25 -11.22 0.79
N PRO A 143 -25.83 -12.00 1.81
CA PRO A 143 -26.75 -12.96 2.43
C PRO A 143 -27.94 -12.29 3.11
N SER A 144 -29.07 -12.98 3.11
CA SER A 144 -30.26 -12.57 3.85
C SER A 144 -30.07 -12.85 5.35
N VAL A 145 -29.95 -11.79 6.15
CA VAL A 145 -29.78 -11.89 7.60
C VAL A 145 -31.15 -11.92 8.31
N LYS A 146 -31.36 -12.92 9.18
CA LYS A 146 -32.52 -13.00 10.08
C LYS A 146 -32.05 -12.98 11.52
N HIS A 147 -32.61 -12.07 12.31
CA HIS A 147 -32.21 -11.88 13.70
C HIS A 147 -33.03 -12.77 14.64
N PHE A 148 -32.39 -13.27 15.69
CA PHE A 148 -33.07 -13.98 16.78
C PHE A 148 -32.53 -13.55 18.14
N GLU A 149 -33.44 -13.37 19.10
CA GLU A 149 -33.12 -12.94 20.47
C GLU A 149 -33.45 -14.02 21.51
N SER A 150 -34.38 -14.93 21.18
CA SER A 150 -34.87 -15.95 22.08
C SER A 150 -34.65 -17.38 21.56
N ILE A 151 -34.78 -18.35 22.47
CA ILE A 151 -34.72 -19.79 22.14
C ILE A 151 -35.88 -20.19 21.23
N GLY A 152 -37.04 -19.51 21.34
CA GLY A 152 -38.20 -19.75 20.48
C GLY A 152 -37.87 -19.41 19.03
N ASP A 153 -37.40 -18.19 18.80
CA ASP A 153 -37.01 -17.70 17.47
C ASP A 153 -35.93 -18.58 16.83
N LEU A 154 -34.92 -18.97 17.62
CA LEU A 154 -33.85 -19.87 17.17
C LEU A 154 -34.42 -21.21 16.67
N LYS A 155 -35.32 -21.82 17.44
CA LYS A 155 -35.96 -23.09 17.06
C LYS A 155 -36.86 -22.93 15.84
N ASP A 156 -37.58 -21.81 15.73
CA ASP A 156 -38.46 -21.56 14.60
C ASP A 156 -37.66 -21.37 13.31
N LEU A 157 -36.50 -20.72 13.38
CA LEU A 157 -35.61 -20.56 12.22
C LEU A 157 -34.92 -21.87 11.83
N ASP A 158 -34.47 -22.67 12.81
CA ASP A 158 -33.77 -23.95 12.56
C ASP A 158 -34.71 -25.06 12.09
N ASN A 159 -35.85 -25.26 12.76
CA ASN A 159 -36.80 -26.35 12.42
C ASN A 159 -37.42 -26.16 11.03
N ASN A 160 -37.62 -24.91 10.61
CA ASN A 160 -38.15 -24.60 9.28
C ASN A 160 -37.06 -24.57 8.19
N ASN A 161 -35.79 -24.88 8.54
CA ASN A 161 -34.61 -24.75 7.67
C ASN A 161 -34.58 -23.42 6.92
N VAL A 162 -34.96 -22.35 7.62
CA VAL A 162 -35.04 -21.01 7.05
C VAL A 162 -33.65 -20.40 6.92
N CYS A 163 -32.77 -20.72 7.86
CA CYS A 163 -31.37 -20.30 7.85
C CYS A 163 -30.47 -21.52 7.68
N GLU A 164 -29.44 -21.39 6.85
CA GLU A 164 -28.46 -22.45 6.63
C GLU A 164 -27.43 -22.51 7.76
N ASN A 165 -27.07 -21.35 8.30
CA ASN A 165 -26.14 -21.24 9.41
C ASN A 165 -26.58 -20.18 10.44
N PHE A 166 -26.04 -20.29 11.65
CA PHE A 166 -26.36 -19.45 12.79
C PHE A 166 -25.08 -18.83 13.37
N TRP A 167 -25.07 -17.51 13.50
CA TRP A 167 -23.93 -16.71 13.91
C TRP A 167 -24.12 -16.19 15.34
N ILE A 168 -23.15 -16.44 16.21
CA ILE A 168 -23.23 -16.06 17.62
C ILE A 168 -21.90 -15.54 18.15
N ASP A 169 -21.93 -14.37 18.82
CA ASP A 169 -20.82 -13.90 19.66
C ASP A 169 -20.93 -14.52 21.06
N ILE A 170 -20.11 -15.52 21.34
CA ILE A 170 -20.17 -16.27 22.61
C ILE A 170 -19.66 -15.48 23.81
N ASP A 171 -18.95 -14.37 23.59
CA ASP A 171 -18.51 -13.50 24.67
C ASP A 171 -19.64 -12.63 25.22
N LYS A 172 -20.70 -12.46 24.42
CA LYS A 172 -21.83 -11.58 24.75
C LYS A 172 -23.17 -12.30 24.86
N ALA A 173 -23.28 -13.50 24.29
CA ALA A 173 -24.50 -14.28 24.34
C ALA A 173 -24.93 -14.66 25.77
N LYS A 174 -26.24 -14.65 26.00
CA LYS A 174 -26.85 -15.11 27.26
C LYS A 174 -26.65 -16.62 27.44
N GLN A 175 -26.46 -17.07 28.67
CA GLN A 175 -26.19 -18.48 28.97
C GLN A 175 -27.29 -19.42 28.44
N ASN A 176 -28.56 -19.03 28.55
CA ASN A 176 -29.67 -19.84 28.04
C ASN A 176 -29.64 -20.03 26.51
N ILE A 177 -29.10 -19.05 25.76
CA ILE A 177 -28.89 -19.17 24.31
C ILE A 177 -27.69 -20.09 24.04
N LEU A 178 -26.60 -19.94 24.79
CA LEU A 178 -25.44 -20.83 24.71
C LEU A 178 -25.83 -22.30 24.95
N ASP A 179 -26.67 -22.55 25.95
CA ASP A 179 -27.18 -23.89 26.25
C ASP A 179 -28.08 -24.44 25.12
N ALA A 180 -28.85 -23.56 24.46
CA ALA A 180 -29.70 -23.94 23.33
C ALA A 180 -28.87 -24.32 22.09
N VAL A 181 -27.86 -23.51 21.73
CA VAL A 181 -26.95 -23.83 20.60
C VAL A 181 -26.01 -24.98 20.92
N HIS A 182 -25.84 -25.34 22.20
CA HIS A 182 -25.09 -26.54 22.59
C HIS A 182 -25.71 -27.82 22.00
N HIS A 183 -27.05 -27.85 21.87
CA HIS A 183 -27.80 -29.01 21.38
C HIS A 183 -28.11 -28.96 19.87
N MET A 184 -27.65 -27.92 19.17
CA MET A 184 -27.83 -27.73 17.73
C MET A 184 -26.78 -28.51 16.93
N ASP A 185 -27.07 -28.76 15.66
CA ASP A 185 -26.08 -29.22 14.68
C ASP A 185 -24.90 -28.24 14.58
N LYS A 186 -23.70 -28.72 14.95
CA LYS A 186 -22.47 -27.92 15.01
C LYS A 186 -21.96 -27.50 13.65
N SER A 187 -22.35 -28.20 12.59
CA SER A 187 -21.97 -27.84 11.22
C SER A 187 -22.60 -26.52 10.78
N LYS A 188 -23.78 -26.18 11.33
CA LYS A 188 -24.51 -24.94 11.05
C LYS A 188 -24.13 -23.78 11.98
N LEU A 189 -23.37 -24.01 13.04
CA LEU A 189 -23.08 -23.00 14.05
C LEU A 189 -21.76 -22.29 13.76
N ILE A 190 -21.81 -20.99 13.50
CA ILE A 190 -20.66 -20.09 13.36
C ILE A 190 -20.47 -19.30 14.67
N VAL A 191 -19.29 -19.44 15.25
CA VAL A 191 -18.95 -18.85 16.55
C VAL A 191 -17.96 -17.72 16.39
N ILE A 192 -18.29 -16.54 16.90
CA ILE A 192 -17.37 -15.42 17.05
C ILE A 192 -16.91 -15.36 18.51
N ALA A 193 -15.60 -15.29 18.73
CA ALA A 193 -15.03 -15.34 20.08
C ALA A 193 -13.75 -14.52 20.22
N ASN A 194 -13.46 -14.07 21.44
CA ASN A 194 -12.14 -13.64 21.85
C ASN A 194 -11.19 -14.85 21.94
N VAL A 195 -9.91 -14.63 21.69
CA VAL A 195 -8.87 -15.67 21.83
C VAL A 195 -8.82 -16.24 23.26
N THR A 196 -9.10 -15.40 24.26
CA THR A 196 -9.18 -15.80 25.67
C THR A 196 -10.36 -16.73 25.98
N SER A 197 -11.38 -16.74 25.14
CA SER A 197 -12.59 -17.58 25.29
C SER A 197 -12.45 -18.94 24.61
N ARG A 198 -11.24 -19.35 24.25
CA ARG A 198 -10.97 -20.64 23.59
C ARG A 198 -11.55 -21.85 24.33
N GLY A 199 -11.50 -21.87 25.67
CA GLY A 199 -12.09 -22.95 26.47
C GLY A 199 -13.61 -23.09 26.24
N LYS A 200 -14.34 -21.97 26.14
CA LYS A 200 -15.77 -21.97 25.83
C LYS A 200 -16.06 -22.51 24.43
N VAL A 201 -15.21 -22.19 23.46
CA VAL A 201 -15.32 -22.71 22.09
C VAL A 201 -15.12 -24.24 22.08
N GLU A 202 -14.13 -24.73 22.82
CA GLU A 202 -13.84 -26.16 22.96
C GLU A 202 -15.01 -26.92 23.63
N GLU A 203 -15.64 -26.33 24.66
CA GLU A 203 -16.83 -26.88 25.31
C GLU A 203 -18.07 -26.95 24.39
N LEU A 204 -18.20 -26.01 23.46
CA LEU A 204 -19.28 -26.00 22.46
C LEU A 204 -19.12 -27.08 21.39
N GLY A 205 -17.91 -27.63 21.21
CA GLY A 205 -17.62 -28.71 20.28
C GLY A 205 -17.75 -28.33 18.80
N VAL A 206 -17.53 -27.05 18.46
CA VAL A 206 -17.62 -26.54 17.08
C VAL A 206 -16.30 -26.77 16.34
N GLU A 207 -16.38 -27.10 15.05
CA GLU A 207 -15.19 -27.27 14.21
C GLU A 207 -14.42 -25.95 14.05
N GLN A 208 -13.08 -26.00 14.02
CA GLN A 208 -12.26 -24.78 13.95
C GLN A 208 -12.56 -23.89 12.73
N ARG A 209 -13.00 -24.48 11.60
CA ARG A 209 -13.38 -23.72 10.40
C ARG A 209 -14.62 -22.84 10.58
N ASN A 210 -15.44 -23.14 11.58
CA ASN A 210 -16.66 -22.40 11.92
C ASN A 210 -16.42 -21.38 13.05
N VAL A 211 -15.18 -21.16 13.45
CA VAL A 211 -14.82 -20.24 14.54
C VAL A 211 -14.07 -19.04 13.99
N ILE A 212 -14.59 -17.85 14.28
CA ILE A 212 -13.96 -16.57 13.96
C ILE A 212 -13.43 -15.95 15.25
N PHE A 213 -12.12 -16.00 15.44
CA PHE A 213 -11.49 -15.26 16.53
C PHE A 213 -11.38 -13.78 16.17
N LYS A 214 -11.79 -12.91 17.10
CA LYS A 214 -11.64 -11.45 17.01
C LYS A 214 -10.15 -11.07 16.88
N PRO A 215 -9.77 -10.06 16.07
CA PRO A 215 -10.65 -9.16 15.32
C PRO A 215 -11.31 -9.85 14.12
N VAL A 216 -12.58 -9.56 13.89
CA VAL A 216 -13.32 -10.03 12.72
C VAL A 216 -12.89 -9.19 11.52
N THR A 217 -12.46 -9.85 10.46
CA THR A 217 -12.03 -9.19 9.21
C THR A 217 -12.83 -9.72 8.04
N LEU A 218 -12.90 -8.94 6.96
CA LEU A 218 -13.60 -9.32 5.74
C LEU A 218 -13.09 -10.67 5.17
N SER A 219 -11.78 -10.92 5.21
CA SER A 219 -11.20 -12.20 4.76
C SER A 219 -11.63 -13.41 5.60
N LYS A 220 -11.76 -13.25 6.93
CA LYS A 220 -12.27 -14.31 7.82
C LYS A 220 -13.74 -14.58 7.55
N LEU A 221 -14.53 -13.53 7.35
CA LEU A 221 -15.95 -13.66 7.03
C LEU A 221 -16.15 -14.37 5.69
N LYS A 222 -15.40 -13.95 4.67
CA LYS A 222 -15.37 -14.59 3.34
C LYS A 222 -15.09 -16.08 3.46
N ALA A 223 -14.03 -16.46 4.17
CA ALA A 223 -13.64 -17.86 4.32
C ALA A 223 -14.76 -18.72 4.92
N VAL A 224 -15.47 -18.21 5.93
CA VAL A 224 -16.58 -18.92 6.56
C VAL A 224 -17.80 -19.00 5.64
N LEU A 225 -18.17 -17.91 4.97
CA LEU A 225 -19.28 -17.90 4.02
C LEU A 225 -19.03 -18.87 2.86
N THR A 226 -17.84 -18.83 2.26
CA THR A 226 -17.44 -19.78 1.20
C THR A 226 -17.38 -21.22 1.70
N ALA A 227 -16.97 -21.48 2.94
CA ALA A 227 -16.94 -22.84 3.49
C ALA A 227 -18.32 -23.40 3.84
N THR A 228 -19.34 -22.54 3.93
CA THR A 228 -20.71 -22.95 4.27
C THR A 228 -21.55 -23.23 3.03
N THR A 229 -21.11 -22.78 1.85
CA THR A 229 -21.87 -22.87 0.60
C THR A 229 -20.97 -23.27 -0.57
N ASP A 230 -21.41 -24.20 -1.43
CA ASP A 230 -20.73 -24.50 -2.71
C ASP A 230 -21.01 -23.41 -3.77
N VAL A 231 -20.96 -22.14 -3.38
CA VAL A 231 -21.24 -21.00 -4.26
C VAL A 231 -19.98 -20.65 -5.02
N THR A 232 -20.08 -20.70 -6.35
CA THR A 232 -19.06 -20.17 -7.26
C THR A 232 -19.29 -18.66 -7.35
N PRO A 233 -18.41 -17.81 -6.80
CA PRO A 233 -18.61 -16.36 -6.83
C PRO A 233 -18.68 -15.86 -8.28
N GLN A 234 -19.54 -14.87 -8.55
CA GLN A 234 -19.54 -14.18 -9.83
C GLN A 234 -18.24 -13.37 -9.94
N LEU A 235 -17.34 -13.80 -10.83
CA LEU A 235 -16.16 -13.05 -11.18
C LEU A 235 -16.59 -11.69 -11.78
N VAL A 236 -15.93 -10.60 -11.38
CA VAL A 236 -16.02 -9.33 -12.14
C VAL A 236 -15.62 -9.65 -13.57
N GLU A 237 -16.33 -9.12 -14.57
CA GLU A 237 -15.98 -9.31 -15.99
C GLU A 237 -14.49 -9.02 -16.24
N GLU A 238 -13.88 -8.02 -15.59
CA GLU A 238 -12.44 -7.74 -15.65
C GLU A 238 -11.55 -8.82 -15.00
N ALA A 239 -11.91 -9.34 -13.83
CA ALA A 239 -11.12 -10.39 -13.15
C ALA A 239 -11.23 -11.76 -13.86
N ALA A 240 -12.37 -12.04 -14.49
CA ALA A 240 -12.55 -13.22 -15.35
C ALA A 240 -11.67 -13.15 -16.60
N ILE A 241 -11.53 -11.97 -17.19
CA ILE A 241 -10.62 -11.73 -18.33
C ILE A 241 -9.16 -11.98 -17.89
N ILE A 242 -8.76 -11.49 -16.70
CA ILE A 242 -7.39 -11.64 -16.17
C ILE A 242 -7.03 -13.09 -15.82
N GLN A 243 -7.98 -13.89 -15.32
CA GLN A 243 -7.72 -15.31 -14.98
C GLN A 243 -7.76 -16.26 -16.19
N GLN A 244 -8.35 -15.84 -17.32
CA GLN A 244 -8.46 -16.67 -18.53
C GLN A 244 -7.48 -16.28 -19.64
N THR A 245 -6.70 -15.22 -19.47
CA THR A 245 -5.62 -14.86 -20.39
C THR A 245 -4.51 -15.91 -20.33
N LYS A 246 -4.44 -16.73 -21.40
CA LYS A 246 -3.25 -17.52 -21.69
C LYS A 246 -2.26 -16.63 -22.44
N PHE A 247 -1.00 -16.67 -22.06
CA PHE A 247 0.05 -15.91 -22.73
C PHE A 247 0.88 -16.87 -23.60
N ASP A 248 1.04 -16.55 -24.88
CA ASP A 248 1.98 -17.26 -25.76
C ASP A 248 3.35 -16.56 -25.68
N ALA A 249 4.05 -16.78 -24.57
CA ALA A 249 5.31 -16.09 -24.25
C ALA A 249 6.39 -17.06 -23.75
N ASN A 250 7.65 -16.69 -23.97
CA ASN A 250 8.82 -17.40 -23.46
C ASN A 250 9.44 -16.60 -22.32
N VAL A 251 9.52 -17.19 -21.12
CA VAL A 251 10.01 -16.52 -19.92
C VAL A 251 11.22 -17.26 -19.36
N LEU A 252 12.26 -16.50 -19.00
CA LEU A 252 13.44 -17.02 -18.31
C LEU A 252 13.31 -16.74 -16.81
N VAL A 253 13.36 -17.78 -15.98
CA VAL A 253 13.32 -17.66 -14.52
C VAL A 253 14.69 -18.00 -13.95
N THR A 254 15.29 -17.06 -13.24
CA THR A 254 16.60 -17.21 -12.60
C THR A 254 16.41 -17.31 -11.10
N GLU A 255 16.68 -18.49 -10.55
CA GLU A 255 16.47 -18.82 -9.13
C GLU A 255 17.42 -19.96 -8.76
N ASP A 256 18.09 -19.89 -7.61
CA ASP A 256 19.07 -20.91 -7.21
C ASP A 256 18.43 -22.10 -6.47
N ASN A 257 17.22 -21.93 -5.93
CA ASN A 257 16.52 -22.97 -5.19
C ASN A 257 15.57 -23.79 -6.06
N ILE A 258 15.87 -25.09 -6.20
CA ILE A 258 15.08 -26.07 -6.98
C ILE A 258 13.58 -26.10 -6.60
N ILE A 259 13.23 -25.84 -5.33
CA ILE A 259 11.83 -25.84 -4.89
C ILE A 259 11.10 -24.61 -5.45
N ASN A 260 11.72 -23.43 -5.38
CA ASN A 260 11.18 -22.18 -5.90
C ASN A 260 11.09 -22.22 -7.43
N GLN A 261 12.12 -22.75 -8.11
CA GLN A 261 12.10 -22.98 -9.56
C GLN A 261 10.86 -23.79 -9.98
N LYS A 262 10.56 -24.90 -9.28
CA LYS A 262 9.40 -25.76 -9.58
C LYS A 262 8.08 -25.05 -9.33
N LEU A 263 7.99 -24.22 -8.29
CA LEU A 263 6.80 -23.46 -7.97
C LEU A 263 6.51 -22.42 -9.05
N ILE A 264 7.49 -21.56 -9.36
CA ILE A 264 7.36 -20.49 -10.35
C ILE A 264 7.06 -21.07 -11.73
N LYS A 265 7.81 -22.09 -12.13
CA LYS A 265 7.61 -22.81 -13.39
C LYS A 265 6.19 -23.31 -13.53
N ARG A 266 5.68 -24.01 -12.51
CA ARG A 266 4.32 -24.55 -12.54
C ARG A 266 3.27 -23.45 -12.69
N ILE A 267 3.39 -22.37 -11.93
CA ILE A 267 2.41 -21.27 -11.98
C ILE A 267 2.43 -20.62 -13.37
N LEU A 268 3.59 -20.36 -13.96
CA LEU A 268 3.72 -19.78 -15.29
C LEU A 268 3.20 -20.73 -16.40
N GLU A 269 3.55 -22.02 -16.33
CA GLU A 269 3.08 -23.03 -17.29
C GLU A 269 1.54 -23.21 -17.23
N GLU A 270 0.92 -23.09 -16.06
CA GLU A 270 -0.55 -23.09 -15.90
C GLU A 270 -1.22 -21.94 -16.70
N HIS A 271 -0.50 -20.85 -16.98
CA HIS A 271 -0.96 -19.70 -17.77
C HIS A 271 -0.51 -19.74 -19.26
N GLY A 272 0.00 -20.89 -19.74
CA GLY A 272 0.36 -21.09 -21.14
C GLY A 272 1.76 -20.60 -21.53
N ILE A 273 2.54 -20.13 -20.56
CA ILE A 273 3.89 -19.58 -20.77
C ILE A 273 4.91 -20.72 -20.84
N THR A 274 5.83 -20.64 -21.80
CA THR A 274 6.99 -21.54 -21.87
C THR A 274 8.10 -21.01 -20.97
N VAL A 275 8.58 -21.85 -20.04
CA VAL A 275 9.53 -21.44 -19.00
C VAL A 275 10.86 -22.16 -19.11
N ASP A 276 11.92 -21.37 -19.27
CA ASP A 276 13.29 -21.81 -19.08
C ASP A 276 13.81 -21.40 -17.70
N ILE A 277 14.68 -22.23 -17.11
CA ILE A 277 15.22 -22.02 -15.76
C ILE A 277 16.72 -21.79 -15.81
N ALA A 278 17.24 -20.77 -15.15
CA ALA A 278 18.65 -20.56 -14.85
C ALA A 278 18.91 -20.67 -13.34
N ASN A 279 20.04 -21.24 -12.94
CA ASN A 279 20.35 -21.53 -11.53
C ASN A 279 21.22 -20.45 -10.84
N ASN A 280 21.68 -19.45 -11.60
CA ASN A 280 22.47 -18.31 -11.11
C ASN A 280 22.50 -17.21 -12.18
N GLY A 281 23.02 -16.03 -11.82
CA GLY A 281 23.11 -14.88 -12.72
C GLY A 281 23.87 -15.13 -14.01
N LEU A 282 24.99 -15.87 -13.94
CA LEU A 282 25.83 -16.16 -15.12
C LEU A 282 25.10 -17.03 -16.14
N GLU A 283 24.42 -18.08 -15.68
CA GLU A 283 23.59 -18.93 -16.55
C GLU A 283 22.44 -18.14 -17.17
N SER A 284 21.88 -17.17 -16.43
CA SER A 284 20.83 -16.27 -16.92
C SER A 284 21.32 -15.42 -18.08
N PHE A 285 22.48 -14.77 -17.89
CA PHE A 285 23.14 -13.97 -18.92
C PHE A 285 23.47 -14.81 -20.18
N GLU A 286 24.06 -15.99 -20.02
CA GLU A 286 24.37 -16.89 -21.15
C GLU A 286 23.12 -17.32 -21.92
N LYS A 287 22.01 -17.59 -21.22
CA LYS A 287 20.72 -17.92 -21.82
C LYS A 287 20.11 -16.73 -22.54
N ARG A 288 20.12 -15.54 -21.93
CA ARG A 288 19.65 -14.30 -22.57
C ARG A 288 20.42 -14.01 -23.87
N ARG A 289 21.73 -14.24 -23.90
CA ARG A 289 22.56 -14.06 -25.09
C ARG A 289 22.28 -15.08 -26.21
N SER A 290 21.89 -16.30 -25.86
CA SER A 290 21.71 -17.40 -26.81
C SER A 290 20.25 -17.66 -27.21
N GLY A 291 19.30 -17.08 -26.48
CA GLY A 291 17.86 -17.26 -26.66
C GLY A 291 17.08 -15.95 -26.71
N THR A 292 15.81 -16.05 -27.13
CA THR A 292 14.88 -14.91 -27.17
C THR A 292 13.78 -15.12 -26.15
N TYR A 293 13.69 -14.19 -25.19
CA TYR A 293 12.71 -14.23 -24.11
C TYR A 293 11.92 -12.92 -24.10
N ASP A 294 10.70 -12.99 -23.59
CA ASP A 294 9.77 -11.87 -23.53
C ASP A 294 9.76 -11.19 -22.15
N LEU A 295 10.22 -11.90 -21.12
CA LEU A 295 10.29 -11.45 -19.74
C LEU A 295 11.32 -12.30 -19.00
N LEU A 296 12.05 -11.67 -18.08
CA LEU A 296 13.02 -12.35 -17.22
C LEU A 296 12.64 -12.14 -15.75
N PHE A 297 12.51 -13.22 -14.99
CA PHE A 297 12.44 -13.17 -13.54
C PHE A 297 13.83 -13.40 -12.96
N MET A 298 14.33 -12.47 -12.14
CA MET A 298 15.69 -12.49 -11.61
C MET A 298 15.68 -12.51 -10.09
N ASP A 299 16.08 -13.62 -9.47
CA ASP A 299 16.35 -13.63 -8.04
C ASP A 299 17.55 -12.74 -7.69
N ILE A 300 17.40 -11.89 -6.68
CA ILE A 300 18.43 -10.94 -6.28
C ILE A 300 19.58 -11.66 -5.56
N GLN A 301 19.27 -12.62 -4.69
CA GLN A 301 20.28 -13.27 -3.85
C GLN A 301 20.58 -14.68 -4.36
N MET A 302 21.61 -14.80 -5.19
CA MET A 302 22.05 -16.08 -5.73
C MET A 302 23.59 -16.23 -5.64
N PRO A 303 24.12 -17.47 -5.59
CA PRO A 303 25.55 -17.72 -5.64
C PRO A 303 26.12 -17.47 -7.05
N VAL A 304 27.46 -17.39 -7.13
CA VAL A 304 28.26 -17.19 -8.36
C VAL A 304 28.18 -15.79 -8.95
N MET A 305 26.98 -15.35 -9.32
CA MET A 305 26.68 -14.02 -9.82
C MET A 305 25.28 -13.67 -9.31
N ASP A 306 25.18 -12.54 -8.62
CA ASP A 306 23.91 -12.10 -8.04
C ASP A 306 22.98 -11.47 -9.09
N GLY A 307 21.72 -11.21 -8.71
CA GLY A 307 20.73 -10.71 -9.66
C GLY A 307 21.00 -9.29 -10.17
N ILE A 308 21.72 -8.46 -9.39
CA ILE A 308 22.07 -7.09 -9.78
C ILE A 308 23.23 -7.13 -10.77
N GLU A 309 24.30 -7.87 -10.44
CA GLU A 309 25.43 -8.11 -11.33
C GLU A 309 24.97 -8.69 -12.67
N ALA A 310 24.08 -9.68 -12.64
CA ALA A 310 23.52 -10.28 -13.85
C ALA A 310 22.68 -9.30 -14.68
N THR A 311 21.98 -8.37 -14.03
CA THR A 311 21.20 -7.34 -14.71
C THR A 311 22.10 -6.37 -15.45
N HIS A 312 23.18 -5.89 -14.81
CA HIS A 312 24.16 -5.03 -15.47
C HIS A 312 24.81 -5.71 -16.67
N GLU A 313 25.23 -6.97 -16.56
CA GLU A 313 25.79 -7.71 -17.70
C GLU A 313 24.79 -7.86 -18.85
N ILE A 314 23.49 -8.07 -18.55
CA ILE A 314 22.45 -8.11 -19.57
C ILE A 314 22.28 -6.75 -20.24
N LEU A 315 22.24 -5.65 -19.47
CA LEU A 315 22.10 -4.29 -20.00
C LEU A 315 23.30 -3.88 -20.87
N ASP A 316 24.52 -4.17 -20.42
CA ASP A 316 25.75 -3.91 -21.17
C ASP A 316 25.74 -4.68 -22.50
N TYR A 317 25.31 -5.94 -22.50
CA TYR A 317 25.13 -6.72 -23.73
C TYR A 317 24.04 -6.15 -24.65
N GLU A 318 22.94 -5.66 -24.08
CA GLU A 318 21.86 -5.05 -24.86
C GLU A 318 22.31 -3.77 -25.56
N GLU A 319 23.14 -2.96 -24.89
CA GLU A 319 23.78 -1.78 -25.46
C GLU A 319 24.84 -2.13 -26.52
N ASP A 320 25.77 -3.03 -26.19
CA ASP A 320 26.91 -3.38 -27.05
C ASP A 320 26.49 -4.05 -28.37
N GLU A 321 25.46 -4.89 -28.33
CA GLU A 321 24.99 -5.67 -29.49
C GLU A 321 23.72 -5.08 -30.12
N GLU A 322 23.29 -3.89 -29.66
CA GLU A 322 22.12 -3.15 -30.14
C GLU A 322 20.83 -4.00 -30.17
N VAL A 323 20.65 -4.87 -29.18
CA VAL A 323 19.46 -5.74 -29.09
C VAL A 323 18.38 -5.09 -28.20
N PRO A 324 17.08 -5.32 -28.47
CA PRO A 324 16.02 -4.70 -27.69
C PRO A 324 16.04 -5.12 -26.22
N HIS A 325 15.80 -4.15 -25.33
CA HIS A 325 15.71 -4.39 -23.90
C HIS A 325 14.64 -5.43 -23.56
N ILE A 326 15.03 -6.47 -22.81
CA ILE A 326 14.09 -7.40 -22.22
C ILE A 326 13.60 -6.88 -20.87
N PRO A 327 12.30 -6.93 -20.58
CA PRO A 327 11.83 -6.62 -19.25
C PRO A 327 12.43 -7.56 -18.19
N ILE A 328 13.06 -7.01 -17.15
CA ILE A 328 13.67 -7.74 -16.03
C ILE A 328 12.90 -7.44 -14.74
N VAL A 329 12.39 -8.50 -14.10
CA VAL A 329 11.60 -8.41 -12.87
C VAL A 329 12.35 -9.08 -11.72
N ALA A 330 12.69 -8.30 -10.70
CA ALA A 330 13.37 -8.78 -9.50
C ALA A 330 12.48 -9.72 -8.66
N LEU A 331 13.06 -10.79 -8.12
CA LEU A 331 12.46 -11.62 -7.07
C LEU A 331 13.24 -11.40 -5.78
N THR A 332 12.62 -10.79 -4.76
CA THR A 332 13.28 -10.48 -3.47
C THR A 332 12.63 -11.21 -2.30
N ALA A 333 13.44 -11.70 -1.36
CA ALA A 333 12.96 -12.33 -0.12
C ALA A 333 12.48 -11.33 0.95
N ASN A 334 12.79 -10.04 0.77
CA ASN A 334 12.44 -8.98 1.72
C ASN A 334 11.95 -7.75 0.94
N ALA A 335 10.75 -7.27 1.25
CA ALA A 335 10.28 -5.96 0.78
C ALA A 335 10.51 -4.94 1.88
N LEU A 336 11.69 -4.35 1.91
CA LEU A 336 11.96 -3.18 2.75
C LEU A 336 11.60 -1.91 1.99
N LYS A 337 11.24 -0.85 2.73
CA LYS A 337 10.99 0.47 2.14
C LYS A 337 12.25 0.93 1.39
N GLY A 338 12.14 1.20 0.09
CA GLY A 338 13.25 1.62 -0.75
C GLY A 338 13.84 0.54 -1.66
N ASP A 339 13.52 -0.74 -1.45
CA ASP A 339 14.05 -1.83 -2.30
C ASP A 339 13.53 -1.70 -3.74
N ARG A 340 12.29 -1.23 -3.93
CA ARG A 340 11.73 -0.93 -5.26
C ARG A 340 12.58 0.11 -5.97
N GLU A 341 12.77 1.28 -5.36
CA GLU A 341 13.57 2.35 -5.95
C GLU A 341 15.00 1.90 -6.25
N ARG A 342 15.58 1.06 -5.38
CA ARG A 342 16.90 0.48 -5.61
C ARG A 342 16.93 -0.39 -6.86
N PHE A 343 16.07 -1.40 -6.96
CA PHE A 343 16.06 -2.32 -8.11
C PHE A 343 15.77 -1.60 -9.43
N LEU A 344 14.87 -0.61 -9.43
CA LEU A 344 14.63 0.22 -10.62
C LEU A 344 15.84 1.09 -10.98
N GLY A 345 16.60 1.55 -9.98
CA GLY A 345 17.84 2.30 -10.19
C GLY A 345 18.97 1.45 -10.81
N GLU A 346 19.01 0.14 -10.50
CA GLU A 346 19.94 -0.83 -11.10
C GLU A 346 19.50 -1.31 -12.51
N GLY A 347 18.43 -0.71 -13.07
CA GLY A 347 17.96 -1.00 -14.43
C GLY A 347 16.97 -2.16 -14.57
N MET A 348 16.34 -2.62 -13.47
CA MET A 348 15.22 -3.55 -13.51
C MET A 348 13.88 -2.82 -13.69
N ASP A 349 12.88 -3.44 -14.34
CA ASP A 349 11.62 -2.76 -14.66
C ASP A 349 10.56 -2.85 -13.55
N GLU A 350 10.63 -3.90 -12.73
CA GLU A 350 9.71 -4.12 -11.61
C GLU A 350 10.28 -5.18 -10.63
N TYR A 351 9.57 -5.44 -9.55
CA TYR A 351 9.93 -6.47 -8.57
C TYR A 351 8.69 -7.21 -8.06
N ILE A 352 8.92 -8.43 -7.54
CA ILE A 352 7.95 -9.28 -6.85
C ILE A 352 8.58 -9.76 -5.54
N THR A 353 7.77 -9.85 -4.50
CA THR A 353 8.22 -10.37 -3.20
C THR A 353 8.04 -11.87 -3.10
N LYS A 354 8.95 -12.56 -2.38
CA LYS A 354 8.80 -13.97 -2.03
C LYS A 354 8.12 -14.08 -0.65
N PRO A 355 7.11 -14.95 -0.46
CA PRO A 355 6.60 -15.93 -1.43
C PRO A 355 5.77 -15.27 -2.54
N ILE A 356 5.94 -15.76 -3.77
CA ILE A 356 5.29 -15.19 -4.96
C ILE A 356 3.79 -15.42 -4.90
N GLU A 357 3.02 -14.34 -4.86
CA GLU A 357 1.56 -14.37 -4.92
C GLU A 357 1.08 -14.40 -6.39
N THR A 358 0.09 -15.23 -6.69
CA THR A 358 -0.44 -15.38 -8.06
C THR A 358 -1.00 -14.08 -8.62
N SER A 359 -1.58 -13.23 -7.78
CA SER A 359 -2.09 -11.90 -8.13
C SER A 359 -0.99 -10.95 -8.59
N GLU A 360 0.12 -10.86 -7.85
CA GLU A 360 1.29 -10.05 -8.23
C GLU A 360 1.91 -10.54 -9.53
N LEU A 361 2.03 -11.86 -9.69
CA LEU A 361 2.55 -12.45 -10.91
C LEU A 361 1.67 -12.11 -12.12
N LEU A 362 0.34 -12.27 -12.00
CA LEU A 362 -0.60 -11.94 -13.07
C LEU A 362 -0.58 -10.46 -13.45
N TYR A 363 -0.38 -9.57 -12.48
CA TYR A 363 -0.21 -8.14 -12.76
C TYR A 363 1.02 -7.89 -13.64
N ILE A 364 2.17 -8.48 -13.30
CA ILE A 364 3.40 -8.37 -14.08
C ILE A 364 3.24 -8.95 -15.49
N LEU A 365 2.64 -10.14 -15.60
CA LEU A 365 2.38 -10.76 -16.90
C LEU A 365 1.48 -9.88 -17.78
N ASN A 366 0.42 -9.29 -17.22
CA ASN A 366 -0.42 -8.38 -18.00
C ASN A 366 0.30 -7.09 -18.37
N LYS A 367 1.12 -6.53 -17.46
CA LYS A 367 1.89 -5.31 -17.71
C LYS A 367 2.85 -5.48 -18.88
N PHE A 368 3.62 -6.57 -18.93
CA PHE A 368 4.67 -6.76 -19.94
C PHE A 368 4.26 -7.64 -21.12
N LEU A 369 3.32 -8.57 -20.96
CA LEU A 369 2.92 -9.56 -21.97
C LEU A 369 1.50 -9.36 -22.51
N SER A 370 0.82 -8.24 -22.24
CA SER A 370 -0.52 -7.94 -22.76
C SER A 370 -0.65 -8.13 -24.28
N HIS A 371 0.40 -7.81 -25.04
CA HIS A 371 0.45 -7.97 -26.49
C HIS A 371 0.52 -9.43 -26.97
N LYS A 372 0.84 -10.38 -26.08
CA LYS A 372 0.85 -11.84 -26.33
C LYS A 372 -0.25 -12.60 -25.61
N ALA A 373 -1.19 -11.86 -25.00
CA ALA A 373 -2.32 -12.45 -24.31
C ALA A 373 -3.37 -12.89 -25.34
N ALA A 374 -3.64 -14.19 -25.40
CA ALA A 374 -4.77 -14.74 -26.14
C ALA A 374 -6.01 -14.72 -25.24
N VAL A 375 -6.96 -13.83 -25.53
CA VAL A 375 -8.29 -13.91 -24.93
C VAL A 375 -8.95 -15.19 -25.47
N VAL A 376 -9.13 -16.19 -24.61
CA VAL A 376 -9.99 -17.32 -24.93
C VAL A 376 -11.42 -16.81 -24.89
N ALA A 377 -11.90 -16.25 -26.00
CA ALA A 377 -13.30 -15.92 -26.16
C ALA A 377 -14.09 -17.25 -26.08
N GLY A 378 -14.76 -17.48 -24.96
CA GLY A 378 -15.85 -18.45 -24.91
C GLY A 378 -16.83 -18.10 -26.02
N GLU A 379 -17.02 -19.03 -26.96
CA GLU A 379 -17.95 -18.83 -28.08
C GLU A 379 -19.34 -18.47 -27.54
N PRO A 380 -19.91 -17.31 -27.90
CA PRO A 380 -21.34 -17.11 -27.76
C PRO A 380 -22.03 -17.97 -28.82
N GLU A 381 -22.95 -18.83 -28.40
CA GLU A 381 -23.86 -19.55 -29.29
C GLU A 381 -24.48 -18.57 -30.30
N LYS A 382 -24.08 -18.74 -31.57
CA LYS A 382 -24.63 -18.00 -32.70
C LYS A 382 -26.12 -18.30 -32.83
N LYS A 383 -26.96 -17.29 -32.59
CA LYS A 383 -28.23 -17.15 -33.32
C LYS A 383 -27.96 -16.34 -34.59
N GLU A 384 -28.08 -17.02 -35.72
CA GLU A 384 -28.10 -16.43 -37.05
C GLU A 384 -29.22 -15.39 -37.18
N ALA A 385 -28.89 -14.25 -37.77
CA ALA A 385 -29.72 -13.63 -38.78
C ALA A 385 -28.84 -12.79 -39.73
N THR A 386 -28.90 -13.19 -41.00
CA THR A 386 -28.42 -12.56 -42.23
C THR A 386 -28.92 -11.10 -42.35
N VAL A 387 -28.30 -10.17 -43.08
CA VAL A 387 -28.13 -10.11 -44.55
C VAL A 387 -27.10 -9.03 -44.94
N ALA A 388 -26.35 -9.36 -45.99
CA ALA A 388 -25.49 -8.59 -46.90
C ALA A 388 -25.70 -7.07 -47.05
N SER A 389 -24.60 -6.31 -47.19
CA SER A 389 -23.97 -5.99 -48.51
C SER A 389 -22.91 -4.87 -48.37
N THR A 390 -21.69 -5.10 -48.84
CA THR A 390 -20.71 -4.09 -49.30
C THR A 390 -21.05 -3.69 -50.77
N PRO A 391 -20.41 -2.72 -51.48
CA PRO A 391 -19.08 -2.11 -51.23
C PRO A 391 -18.84 -0.62 -51.63
N ALA A 392 -17.70 -0.08 -51.15
CA ALA A 392 -16.76 0.89 -51.79
C ALA A 392 -17.27 2.30 -52.19
N VAL A 393 -16.50 3.37 -52.49
CA VAL A 393 -15.11 3.64 -52.95
C VAL A 393 -14.81 5.15 -52.65
N ASP A 394 -13.52 5.54 -52.52
CA ASP A 394 -12.83 6.83 -52.79
C ASP A 394 -13.48 8.20 -52.45
N ASP A 395 -12.72 9.15 -51.86
CA ASP A 395 -11.85 10.07 -52.63
C ASP A 395 -11.08 11.09 -51.75
N LEU A 396 -10.01 11.62 -52.34
CA LEU A 396 -8.99 12.55 -51.82
C LEU A 396 -9.41 14.05 -51.82
N ASP A 397 -8.73 14.85 -50.98
CA ASP A 397 -8.02 16.13 -51.30
C ASP A 397 -8.03 17.14 -50.10
N ILE A 398 -6.88 17.41 -49.47
CA ILE A 398 -5.93 18.55 -49.67
C ILE A 398 -6.56 19.94 -49.42
N VAL A 399 -6.10 20.68 -48.37
CA VAL A 399 -5.48 22.04 -48.43
C VAL A 399 -4.75 22.37 -47.09
N ALA A 400 -3.41 22.46 -47.16
CA ALA A 400 -2.41 23.44 -46.68
C ALA A 400 -2.64 24.49 -45.53
N PRO A 401 -1.54 25.06 -44.97
CA PRO A 401 -1.35 25.45 -43.57
C PRO A 401 -1.37 26.97 -43.29
N ILE A 402 -1.27 27.36 -42.01
CA ILE A 402 -1.00 28.75 -41.59
C ILE A 402 0.15 28.79 -40.57
N GLU A 403 1.12 29.64 -40.87
CA GLU A 403 2.39 29.92 -40.17
C GLU A 403 2.26 30.81 -38.91
N ASP A 404 3.22 30.61 -38.01
CA ASP A 404 4.00 31.54 -37.18
C ASP A 404 3.38 32.80 -36.52
N VAL A 405 3.63 32.89 -35.21
CA VAL A 405 3.90 34.15 -34.50
C VAL A 405 5.15 34.00 -33.64
N ASN A 406 6.19 34.76 -34.03
CA ASN A 406 7.41 35.05 -33.27
C ASN A 406 7.14 35.90 -32.03
N THR A 407 7.80 35.62 -30.90
CA THR A 407 8.20 36.67 -29.93
C THR A 407 9.48 36.32 -29.15
N ILE A 408 10.57 36.99 -29.56
CA ILE A 408 11.55 37.79 -28.78
C ILE A 408 12.32 37.11 -27.63
N ASP A 409 13.62 36.94 -27.88
CA ASP A 409 14.72 36.72 -26.92
C ASP A 409 15.01 37.98 -26.07
N MET A 410 15.04 37.81 -24.74
CA MET A 410 15.73 38.69 -23.79
C MET A 410 16.55 37.80 -22.84
N PRO A 411 17.77 38.20 -22.45
CA PRO A 411 18.62 37.35 -21.60
C PRO A 411 18.04 37.30 -20.19
N VAL A 412 17.47 36.14 -19.83
CA VAL A 412 17.02 35.87 -18.46
C VAL A 412 18.26 35.55 -17.63
N GLU A 413 18.56 36.38 -16.63
CA GLU A 413 19.48 35.98 -15.55
C GLU A 413 18.99 34.63 -15.01
N ALA A 414 19.82 33.59 -15.12
CA ALA A 414 19.45 32.24 -14.72
C ALA A 414 18.93 32.26 -13.27
N GLU A 415 17.66 31.89 -13.11
CA GLU A 415 16.99 31.83 -11.82
C GLU A 415 17.74 30.84 -10.93
N LYS A 416 18.34 31.31 -9.83
CA LYS A 416 19.12 30.46 -8.94
C LYS A 416 18.20 29.43 -8.27
N LYS A 417 18.68 28.19 -8.13
CA LYS A 417 17.88 27.05 -7.66
C LYS A 417 18.19 26.67 -6.20
N VAL A 418 17.24 26.04 -5.54
CA VAL A 418 17.46 25.38 -4.25
C VAL A 418 18.03 23.97 -4.48
N LEU A 419 19.07 23.57 -3.77
CA LEU A 419 19.58 22.20 -3.77
C LEU A 419 19.09 21.45 -2.53
N ILE A 420 18.52 20.26 -2.72
CA ILE A 420 18.21 19.34 -1.61
C ILE A 420 19.26 18.23 -1.59
N ALA A 421 20.22 18.34 -0.66
CA ALA A 421 21.30 17.39 -0.42
C ALA A 421 21.11 16.64 0.91
N LYS A 422 19.98 15.92 1.02
CA LYS A 422 19.58 15.14 2.20
C LYS A 422 19.87 13.66 1.99
N LYS A 423 20.38 12.96 3.00
CA LYS A 423 20.68 11.52 2.96
C LYS A 423 19.43 10.64 2.93
N PHE A 424 18.32 11.13 3.47
CA PHE A 424 17.06 10.38 3.54
C PHE A 424 16.13 10.76 2.38
N VAL A 425 15.81 9.80 1.50
CA VAL A 425 14.88 9.98 0.36
C VAL A 425 13.52 10.52 0.80
N LEU A 426 13.04 10.12 1.98
CA LEU A 426 11.81 10.66 2.54
C LEU A 426 11.94 12.17 2.80
N ALA A 427 13.03 12.62 3.42
CA ALA A 427 13.30 14.04 3.67
C ALA A 427 13.48 14.80 2.35
N GLN A 428 14.08 14.19 1.33
CA GLN A 428 14.12 14.75 -0.02
C GLN A 428 12.70 14.96 -0.56
N ARG A 429 11.86 13.92 -0.58
CA ARG A 429 10.46 14.00 -1.05
C ARG A 429 9.63 15.01 -0.28
N VAL A 430 9.85 15.12 1.04
CA VAL A 430 9.23 16.14 1.90
C VAL A 430 9.56 17.53 1.41
N LEU A 431 10.86 17.84 1.36
CA LEU A 431 11.35 19.17 0.98
C LEU A 431 10.96 19.49 -0.46
N SER A 432 11.08 18.54 -1.38
CA SER A 432 10.60 18.65 -2.76
C SER A 432 9.13 19.06 -2.80
N LYS A 433 8.27 18.38 -2.02
CA LYS A 433 6.84 18.69 -2.00
C LYS A 433 6.53 20.04 -1.37
N VAL A 434 7.28 20.44 -0.35
CA VAL A 434 7.18 21.78 0.26
C VAL A 434 7.55 22.85 -0.76
N LEU A 435 8.65 22.67 -1.49
CA LEU A 435 9.12 23.62 -2.51
C LEU A 435 8.20 23.66 -3.74
N ASP A 436 7.66 22.52 -4.19
CA ASP A 436 6.64 22.44 -5.25
C ASP A 436 5.42 23.29 -4.87
N ASN A 437 4.93 23.14 -3.64
CA ASN A 437 3.77 23.87 -3.13
C ASN A 437 4.04 25.39 -2.98
N MET A 438 5.31 25.79 -2.96
CA MET A 438 5.75 27.19 -2.89
C MET A 438 6.14 27.76 -4.27
N GLY A 439 6.15 26.95 -5.33
CA GLY A 439 6.56 27.37 -6.67
C GLY A 439 8.06 27.69 -6.78
N VAL A 440 8.89 27.06 -5.94
CA VAL A 440 10.34 27.29 -5.90
C VAL A 440 11.06 26.26 -6.76
N ASN A 441 11.93 26.69 -7.68
CA ASN A 441 12.77 25.79 -8.47
C ASN A 441 13.86 25.14 -7.60
N TYR A 442 13.91 23.80 -7.61
CA TYR A 442 14.91 23.02 -6.88
C TYR A 442 15.46 21.85 -7.68
N ASP A 443 16.66 21.40 -7.33
CA ASP A 443 17.25 20.14 -7.77
C ASP A 443 17.53 19.27 -6.53
N VAL A 444 17.45 17.94 -6.68
CA VAL A 444 17.79 16.97 -5.63
C VAL A 444 19.15 16.37 -5.94
N MET A 445 20.05 16.36 -4.96
CA MET A 445 21.40 15.83 -5.13
C MET A 445 21.35 14.31 -5.29
N ASP A 446 21.93 13.82 -6.38
CA ASP A 446 22.14 12.40 -6.64
C ASP A 446 23.16 11.82 -5.64
N GLU A 447 22.96 10.59 -5.16
CA GLU A 447 23.85 9.95 -4.18
C GLU A 447 25.27 9.70 -4.71
N SER A 448 25.45 9.69 -6.04
CA SER A 448 26.74 9.57 -6.70
C SER A 448 27.57 10.87 -6.68
N GLN A 449 26.95 12.01 -6.36
CA GLN A 449 27.58 13.32 -6.35
C GLN A 449 28.00 13.75 -4.95
N THR A 450 29.19 14.34 -4.84
CA THR A 450 29.61 15.00 -3.60
C THR A 450 29.06 16.41 -3.53
N LEU A 451 28.63 16.85 -2.35
CA LEU A 451 28.14 18.21 -2.12
C LEU A 451 29.13 19.28 -2.64
N GLU A 452 30.43 19.00 -2.53
CA GLU A 452 31.51 19.84 -3.05
C GLU A 452 31.52 19.99 -4.58
N SER A 453 31.26 18.89 -5.32
CA SER A 453 31.26 18.92 -6.79
C SER A 453 29.98 19.55 -7.35
N THR A 454 28.84 19.36 -6.68
CA THR A 454 27.56 19.97 -7.07
C THR A 454 27.56 21.49 -6.83
N LEU A 455 28.18 21.97 -5.73
CA LEU A 455 28.25 23.39 -5.40
C LEU A 455 29.24 24.20 -6.27
N ALA A 456 30.15 23.55 -6.98
CA ALA A 456 31.08 24.21 -7.90
C ALA A 456 30.40 24.87 -9.12
N SER A 457 29.12 24.56 -9.36
CA SER A 457 28.36 25.02 -10.53
C SER A 457 27.78 26.44 -10.43
N ASP A 458 27.88 27.11 -9.26
CA ASP A 458 27.32 28.46 -8.97
C ASP A 458 25.82 28.61 -9.31
N ALA A 459 25.12 27.48 -9.52
CA ALA A 459 23.73 27.39 -9.95
C ALA A 459 22.72 27.47 -8.79
N TYR A 460 23.21 27.36 -7.56
CA TYR A 460 22.39 27.24 -6.36
C TYR A 460 22.58 28.43 -5.42
N ASP A 461 21.51 28.91 -4.81
CA ASP A 461 21.53 29.97 -3.80
C ASP A 461 21.19 29.48 -2.39
N ILE A 462 20.46 28.37 -2.28
CA ILE A 462 20.09 27.74 -1.01
C ILE A 462 20.34 26.23 -1.09
N VAL A 463 20.89 25.64 -0.02
CA VAL A 463 21.19 24.20 0.06
C VAL A 463 20.65 23.64 1.35
N PHE A 464 19.75 22.66 1.28
CA PHE A 464 19.31 21.88 2.44
C PHE A 464 20.13 20.61 2.56
N THR A 465 20.91 20.45 3.63
CA THR A 465 21.78 19.28 3.83
C THR A 465 21.76 18.74 5.26
N ASP A 466 22.37 17.59 5.49
CA ASP A 466 22.54 17.01 6.82
C ASP A 466 23.90 17.41 7.38
N ALA A 467 23.98 17.66 8.70
CA ALA A 467 25.18 18.22 9.33
C ALA A 467 26.45 17.34 9.12
N GLU A 468 26.28 16.03 8.97
CA GLU A 468 27.35 15.07 8.70
C GLU A 468 27.99 15.24 7.30
N MET A 469 27.30 15.90 6.36
CA MET A 469 27.80 16.12 5.00
C MET A 469 28.57 17.45 4.86
N LEU A 470 28.69 18.23 5.94
CA LEU A 470 29.45 19.48 5.96
C LEU A 470 30.91 19.23 6.28
N THR A 471 31.80 19.53 5.32
CA THR A 471 33.25 19.56 5.53
C THR A 471 33.73 21.02 5.75
N ALA A 472 34.89 21.19 6.39
CA ALA A 472 35.49 22.51 6.64
C ALA A 472 35.91 23.26 5.35
N ASP A 473 35.97 22.55 4.21
CA ASP A 473 36.31 23.12 2.91
C ASP A 473 35.10 23.75 2.21
N ILE A 474 33.88 23.21 2.43
CA ILE A 474 32.61 23.73 1.87
C ILE A 474 32.24 25.09 2.47
N SER A 475 32.53 25.31 3.76
CA SER A 475 32.20 26.56 4.46
C SER A 475 33.07 27.76 4.08
N ASN A 476 34.22 27.54 3.44
CA ASN A 476 35.18 28.60 3.08
C ASN A 476 35.17 28.97 1.58
N THR A 477 34.60 28.13 0.71
CA THR A 477 34.70 28.30 -0.76
C THR A 477 33.44 28.85 -1.42
N ASN A 478 32.26 28.75 -0.78
CA ASN A 478 30.97 29.12 -1.37
C ASN A 478 30.36 30.35 -0.68
N GLU A 479 30.93 31.53 -0.91
CA GLU A 479 30.48 32.78 -0.28
C GLU A 479 29.06 33.23 -0.69
N ASN A 480 28.42 32.66 -1.71
CA ASN A 480 27.13 33.13 -2.23
C ASN A 480 25.96 32.15 -2.02
N VAL A 481 26.14 31.10 -1.20
CA VAL A 481 25.15 30.04 -1.01
C VAL A 481 24.77 29.91 0.47
N ALA A 482 23.48 29.94 0.78
CA ALA A 482 22.98 29.71 2.13
C ALA A 482 22.86 28.21 2.40
N ILE A 483 23.66 27.68 3.32
CA ILE A 483 23.64 26.26 3.68
C ILE A 483 22.83 26.05 4.95
N ILE A 484 21.85 25.15 4.87
CA ILE A 484 20.87 24.86 5.91
C ILE A 484 21.05 23.41 6.36
N SER A 485 21.52 23.20 7.58
CA SER A 485 21.71 21.87 8.17
C SER A 485 20.65 21.49 9.19
N SER A 486 20.28 20.20 9.21
CA SER A 486 19.49 19.59 10.29
C SER A 486 20.43 18.88 11.28
N ASN A 487 20.33 19.22 12.57
CA ASN A 487 21.11 18.62 13.65
C ASN A 487 20.18 18.04 14.72
N ASP A 488 20.47 16.81 15.18
CA ASP A 488 19.73 16.11 16.25
C ASP A 488 20.41 16.23 17.64
N SER A 489 21.45 17.06 17.79
CA SER A 489 22.19 17.23 19.03
C SER A 489 22.01 18.62 19.66
N ASN A 490 21.72 18.65 20.97
CA ASN A 490 21.67 19.86 21.80
C ASN A 490 23.07 20.43 22.15
N ASP A 491 24.13 19.95 21.50
CA ASP A 491 25.49 20.44 21.74
C ASP A 491 25.81 21.58 20.77
N VAL A 492 25.65 22.81 21.28
CA VAL A 492 26.13 24.03 20.63
C VAL A 492 27.66 24.07 20.81
N GLN A 493 28.39 23.35 19.96
CA GLN A 493 29.78 23.71 19.69
C GLN A 493 29.81 24.65 18.49
N ASP A 494 30.33 25.85 18.74
CA ASP A 494 30.58 26.93 17.79
C ASP A 494 31.18 26.42 16.48
N THR A 495 30.30 26.08 15.55
CA THR A 495 30.66 26.06 14.13
C THR A 495 30.47 27.50 13.70
N THR A 496 31.53 28.30 13.78
CA THR A 496 31.64 29.57 13.07
C THR A 496 31.51 29.29 11.58
N VAL A 497 30.27 29.21 11.08
CA VAL A 497 29.96 29.09 9.66
C VAL A 497 29.44 30.45 9.22
N GLN A 498 30.36 31.26 8.69
CA GLN A 498 29.98 32.49 8.02
C GLN A 498 29.13 32.12 6.79
N LYS A 499 27.81 32.33 6.88
CA LYS A 499 26.76 32.26 5.83
C LYS A 499 25.81 31.03 5.81
N GLY A 500 25.28 30.57 6.95
CA GLY A 500 24.13 29.65 6.97
C GLY A 500 23.45 29.53 8.34
N GLU A 501 22.11 29.39 8.36
CA GLU A 501 21.32 29.16 9.59
C GLU A 501 21.02 27.67 9.79
N ASN A 502 21.02 27.21 11.05
CA ASN A 502 20.59 25.86 11.40
C ASN A 502 19.06 25.79 11.43
N ILE A 503 18.49 24.80 10.74
CA ILE A 503 17.06 24.49 10.81
C ILE A 503 16.88 23.15 11.52
N PRO A 504 16.07 23.06 12.59
CA PRO A 504 15.80 21.78 13.24
C PRO A 504 15.17 20.80 12.23
N ALA A 505 15.45 19.50 12.36
CA ALA A 505 14.89 18.46 11.48
C ALA A 505 13.33 18.44 11.44
N THR A 506 12.70 19.18 12.36
CA THR A 506 11.26 19.32 12.56
C THR A 506 10.69 20.66 12.07
N ALA A 507 11.40 21.39 11.21
CA ALA A 507 10.95 22.73 10.83
C ALA A 507 9.65 22.74 10.02
N SER A 508 8.79 23.67 10.41
CA SER A 508 7.50 23.92 9.80
C SER A 508 7.63 24.59 8.44
N ARG A 509 6.56 24.51 7.63
CA ARG A 509 6.45 25.21 6.35
C ARG A 509 6.74 26.70 6.47
N GLU A 510 6.24 27.34 7.52
CA GLU A 510 6.38 28.79 7.76
C GLU A 510 7.85 29.17 8.06
N GLU A 511 8.60 28.30 8.72
CA GLU A 511 10.04 28.49 8.98
C GLU A 511 10.86 28.32 7.71
N ILE A 512 10.53 27.34 6.86
CA ILE A 512 11.17 27.14 5.55
C ILE A 512 10.87 28.33 4.62
N GLU A 513 9.64 28.81 4.61
CA GLU A 513 9.21 29.99 3.84
C GLU A 513 9.92 31.25 4.30
N HIS A 514 9.99 31.50 5.61
CA HIS A 514 10.72 32.64 6.15
C HIS A 514 12.20 32.66 5.74
N ILE A 515 12.84 31.48 5.71
CA ILE A 515 14.26 31.36 5.37
C ILE A 515 14.49 31.57 3.87
N ILE A 516 13.64 30.99 3.02
CA ILE A 516 13.74 31.21 1.58
C ILE A 516 13.53 32.69 1.24
N THR A 517 12.52 33.35 1.83
CA THR A 517 12.29 34.78 1.64
C THR A 517 13.46 35.63 2.15
N LYS A 518 14.03 35.30 3.32
CA LYS A 518 15.16 36.04 3.90
C LYS A 518 16.41 36.04 3.03
N TYR A 519 16.70 34.93 2.35
CA TYR A 519 17.89 34.80 1.51
C TYR A 519 17.65 35.17 0.03
N ARG A 520 16.40 35.18 -0.45
CA ARG A 520 16.03 35.58 -1.82
C ARG A 520 15.52 37.03 -1.95
N GLY A 521 15.18 37.69 -0.83
CA GLY A 521 14.69 39.08 -0.81
C GLY A 521 13.18 39.18 -0.67
#